data_AF-A0A520WCI3-F1
#
_entry.id   AF-A0A520WCI3-F1
#
_cell.length_a   1.000
_cell.length_b   1.000
_cell.length_c   1.000
_cell.angle_alpha   90.00
_cell.angle_beta   90.00
_cell.angle_gamma   90.00
#
_symmetry.space_group_name_H-M   'P 1'
#
loop_
_entity.id
_entity.type
_entity.pdbx_description
1 polymer ?
#
loop_
_entity_poly.entity_id
_entity_poly.type
_entity_poly.pdbx_seq_one_letter_code
_entity_poly.pdbx_strand_id
1 'polypeptide(L)' 'MNVRYLNSKEVANILGINISTLKRWTENGTLECKKTVGGHRKFTMQHIRNYYKKNR' A
#
# COMPACT_ATOMS: atom_id res chain seq x y z
N MET A 1 2.64 -20.95 0.74
CA MET A 1 1.82 -19.87 0.13
C MET A 1 2.76 -18.76 -0.31
N ASN A 2 2.75 -18.40 -1.60
CA ASN A 2 3.64 -17.37 -2.14
C ASN A 2 3.01 -15.98 -1.93
N VAL A 3 3.76 -15.02 -1.38
CA VAL A 3 3.24 -13.65 -1.15
C VAL A 3 3.30 -12.88 -2.46
N ARG A 4 2.13 -12.51 -3.00
CA ARG A 4 2.04 -11.60 -4.15
C ARG A 4 2.30 -10.18 -3.70
N TYR A 5 3.30 -9.54 -4.31
CA TYR A 5 3.57 -8.12 -4.12
C TYR A 5 2.84 -7.29 -5.18
N LEU A 6 2.28 -6.16 -4.72
CA LEU A 6 1.64 -5.16 -5.56
C LEU A 6 2.50 -3.90 -5.60
N ASN A 7 2.44 -3.16 -6.70
CA ASN A 7 3.04 -1.83 -6.84
C ASN A 7 2.04 -0.72 -6.46
N SER A 8 2.51 0.53 -6.36
CA SER A 8 1.67 1.67 -5.98
C SER A 8 0.48 1.91 -6.91
N LYS A 9 0.60 1.64 -8.21
CA LYS A 9 -0.49 1.81 -9.17
C LYS A 9 -1.60 0.78 -8.95
N GLU A 10 -1.22 -0.48 -8.73
CA GLU A 10 -2.18 -1.54 -8.41
C GLU A 10 -2.96 -1.23 -7.13
N VAL A 11 -2.27 -0.81 -6.07
CA VAL A 11 -2.92 -0.49 -4.80
C VAL A 11 -3.81 0.75 -4.90
N ALA A 12 -3.37 1.79 -5.61
CA ALA A 12 -4.17 2.99 -5.85
C ALA A 12 -5.48 2.65 -6.58
N ASN A 13 -5.41 1.78 -7.60
CA ASN A 13 -6.59 1.29 -8.31
C ASN A 13 -7.53 0.48 -7.41
N ILE A 14 -6.98 -0.42 -6.57
CA ILE A 14 -7.78 -1.23 -5.63
C ILE A 14 -8.53 -0.34 -4.63
N LEU A 15 -7.87 0.70 -4.11
CA LEU A 15 -8.43 1.61 -3.12
C LEU A 15 -9.30 2.71 -3.74
N GLY A 16 -9.31 2.86 -5.06
CA GLY A 16 -10.04 3.93 -5.75
C GLY A 16 -9.48 5.33 -5.46
N ILE A 17 -8.17 5.46 -5.24
CA ILE A 17 -7.51 6.73 -4.91
C ILE A 17 -6.43 7.10 -5.92
N ASN A 18 -6.04 8.37 -5.94
CA ASN A 18 -4.87 8.80 -6.71
C ASN A 18 -3.56 8.26 -6.09
N ILE A 19 -2.56 7.98 -6.94
CA ILE A 19 -1.23 7.53 -6.50
C ILE A 19 -0.56 8.54 -5.54
N SER A 20 -0.78 9.84 -5.74
CA SER A 20 -0.26 10.89 -4.84
C SER A 20 -0.87 10.80 -3.45
N THR A 21 -2.17 10.47 -3.35
CA THR A 21 -2.84 10.20 -2.07
C THR A 21 -2.23 8.98 -1.40
N LEU A 22 -2.01 7.89 -2.15
CA LEU A 22 -1.35 6.69 -1.64
C LEU A 22 0.06 6.98 -1.12
N LYS A 23 0.86 7.78 -1.85
CA LYS A 23 2.21 8.19 -1.40
C LYS A 23 2.13 8.88 -0.04
N ARG A 24 1.26 9.88 0.10
CA ARG A 24 1.05 10.60 1.37
C ARG A 24 0.64 9.67 2.50
N TRP A 25 -0.27 8.72 2.23
CA TRP A 25 -0.70 7.71 3.20
C TRP A 25 0.41 6.76 3.64
N THR A 26 1.36 6.45 2.76
CA THR A 26 2.52 5.65 3.15
C THR A 26 3.58 6.45 3.90
N GLU A 27 3.65 7.76 3.69
CA GLU A 27 4.63 8.64 4.34
C GLU A 27 4.19 9.03 5.75
N ASN A 28 2.90 9.24 5.96
CA ASN A 28 2.34 9.57 7.28
C ASN A 28 1.94 8.31 8.10
N GLY A 29 2.12 7.11 7.56
CA GLY A 29 1.80 5.85 8.24
C GLY A 29 0.34 5.42 8.20
N THR A 30 -0.55 6.12 7.48
CA THR A 30 -1.94 5.71 7.28
C THR A 30 -2.05 4.33 6.60
N LEU A 31 -1.17 4.02 5.65
CA LEU A 31 -1.11 2.72 4.97
C LEU A 31 0.32 2.17 4.97
N GLU A 32 0.47 0.95 5.49
CA GLU A 32 1.77 0.29 5.62
C GLU A 32 2.30 -0.25 4.29
N CYS A 33 3.61 -0.15 4.06
CA CYS A 33 4.26 -0.72 2.89
C CYS A 33 5.68 -1.19 3.21
N LYS A 34 6.20 -2.10 2.38
CA LYS A 34 7.63 -2.46 2.40
C LYS A 34 8.36 -1.60 1.39
N LYS A 35 9.52 -1.07 1.76
CA LYS A 35 10.42 -0.39 0.82
C LYS A 35 11.54 -1.35 0.42
N THR A 36 11.84 -1.43 -0.87
CA THR A 36 13.06 -2.09 -1.34
C THR A 36 14.28 -1.21 -1.05
N VAL A 37 15.49 -1.76 -1.15
CA VAL A 37 16.74 -0.98 -1.05
C VAL A 37 16.75 0.23 -2.00
N GLY A 38 16.22 0.09 -3.22
CA GLY A 38 16.06 1.19 -4.19
C GLY A 38 14.87 2.15 -3.94
N GLY A 39 14.22 2.10 -2.78
CA GLY A 39 13.13 3.02 -2.42
C GLY A 39 11.75 2.73 -3.04
N HIS A 40 11.62 1.72 -3.91
CA HIS A 40 10.33 1.32 -4.44
C HIS A 40 9.41 0.74 -3.36
N ARG A 41 8.15 1.15 -3.37
CA ARG A 41 7.12 0.67 -2.44
C ARG A 41 6.51 -0.63 -2.96
N LYS A 42 6.48 -1.64 -2.09
CA LYS A 42 5.87 -2.95 -2.30
C LYS A 42 4.76 -3.16 -1.28
N PHE A 43 3.61 -3.59 -1.76
CA PHE A 43 2.44 -3.82 -0.94
C PHE A 43 2.03 -5.28 -1.00
N THR A 44 1.24 -5.70 -0.02
CA THR A 44 0.61 -7.01 0.01
C THR A 44 -0.88 -6.82 0.25
N MET A 45 -1.69 -7.83 -0.07
CA MET A 45 -3.11 -7.81 0.30
C MET A 45 -3.32 -7.67 1.82
N GLN A 46 -2.37 -8.12 2.63
CA GLN A 46 -2.42 -7.95 4.09
C GLN A 46 -2.35 -6.47 4.49
N HIS A 47 -1.53 -5.65 3.83
CA HIS A 47 -1.45 -4.21 4.11
C HIS A 47 -2.80 -3.52 3.83
N ILE A 48 -3.41 -3.84 2.68
CA ILE A 48 -4.72 -3.31 2.29
C ILE A 48 -5.79 -3.74 3.31
N ARG A 49 -5.80 -5.03 3.68
CA ARG A 49 -6.73 -5.55 4.69
C ARG A 49 -6.55 -4.90 6.06
N ASN A 50 -5.32 -4.67 6.49
CA ASN A 50 -5.01 -3.99 7.74
C ASN A 50 -5.50 -2.54 7.71
N TYR A 51 -5.31 -1.84 6.59
CA TYR A 51 -5.83 -0.49 6.40
C TYR A 51 -7.36 -0.46 6.60
N TYR A 52 -8.12 -1.32 5.92
CA TYR A 52 -9.58 -1.39 6.11
C TYR A 52 -9.99 -1.74 7.55
N LYS A 53 -9.24 -2.61 8.23
CA LYS A 53 -9.51 -2.95 9.65
C LYS A 53 -9.26 -1.78 10.60
N LYS A 54 -8.24 -0.95 10.34
CA LYS A 54 -7.89 0.21 11.18
C LYS A 54 -8.84 1.40 10.99
N ASN A 55 -9.51 1.49 9.85
CA ASN A 55 -10.37 2.62 9.46
C ASN A 55 -11.86 2.26 9.44
N ARG A 56 -12.22 1.21 10.18
CA ARG A 56 -13.61 0.82 10.46
C ARG A 56 -13.89 1.11 11.92
#